data_AF-A0A972DZT0-F1
#
_entry.id   AF-A0A972DZT0-F1
#
_cell.length_a   1.000
_cell.length_b   1.000
_cell.length_c   1.000
_cell.angle_alpha   90.00
_cell.angle_beta   90.00
_cell.angle_gamma   90.00
#
_symmetry.space_group_name_H-M   'P 1'
#
loop_
_entity.id
_entity.type
_entity.pdbx_description
1 polymer ?
#
loop_
_entity_poly.entity_id
_entity_poly.type
_entity_poly.pdbx_seq_one_letter_code
_entity_poly.pdbx_strand_id
1 'polypeptide(L)'
;MTIEFNCPKCGALIAFDSKHAGRRARCLTCGQKLIIPSESFKKPEKVAPEPERPAEPVPGFYRAVFVDNSKLFVDPKNATTLVFVVAVVCFRFFLARGACCLNHVTTIVTWGWLFGFYLNVIYQTAFDDDVLPEIYIGTLGTSVWYAAYPLLIFGLTLAFVELPFFIALWLVQDWGVTMSNFFSSVGPVYLLLQFCFLLGLFLFPSAILTTAVGKDIALLRPDYLLAPVMHAFAPHVTCVVLLAAACFLQTQAGQYTGAHPIATALYLALNLLVQVVAIFAMRAIGLLYRHYACCFKW
;
A
#
# COMPACT_ATOMS: atom_id res chain seq x y z
N MET A 1 -4.19 13.46 29.35
CA MET A 1 -3.21 13.21 30.44
C MET A 1 -1.94 12.67 29.82
N THR A 2 -0.77 12.84 30.43
CA THR A 2 0.48 12.26 29.92
C THR A 2 0.76 10.93 30.62
N ILE A 3 1.10 9.91 29.84
CA ILE A 3 1.53 8.59 30.29
C ILE A 3 3.04 8.56 30.20
N GLU A 4 3.67 8.45 31.36
CA GLU A 4 5.12 8.40 31.51
C GLU A 4 5.55 6.97 31.86
N PHE A 5 6.54 6.45 31.16
CA PHE A 5 7.09 5.13 31.42
C PHE A 5 8.54 5.02 30.96
N ASN A 6 9.28 4.09 31.55
CA ASN A 6 10.67 3.87 31.20
C ASN A 6 10.79 2.87 30.05
N CYS A 7 11.67 3.16 29.10
CA CYS A 7 12.00 2.25 28.03
C CYS A 7 12.53 0.93 28.62
N PRO A 8 11.98 -0.23 28.21
CA PRO A 8 12.31 -1.50 28.83
C PRO A 8 13.66 -2.07 28.34
N LYS A 9 14.36 -1.36 27.43
CA LYS A 9 15.70 -1.71 26.93
C LYS A 9 16.79 -0.77 27.43
N CYS A 10 16.59 0.55 27.34
CA CYS A 10 17.62 1.53 27.72
C CYS A 10 17.30 2.34 28.98
N GLY A 11 16.12 2.17 29.58
CA GLY A 11 15.73 2.92 30.79
C GLY A 11 15.38 4.40 30.57
N ALA A 12 15.44 4.90 29.33
CA ALA A 12 15.07 6.30 29.03
C ALA A 12 13.61 6.57 29.39
N LEU A 13 13.34 7.72 30.02
CA LEU A 13 11.99 8.17 30.34
C LEU A 13 11.28 8.61 29.05
N ILE A 14 10.10 8.03 28.80
CA ILE A 14 9.29 8.30 27.61
C ILE A 14 7.93 8.80 28.08
N ALA A 15 7.49 9.91 27.51
CA ALA A 15 6.17 10.49 27.77
C ALA A 15 5.34 10.50 26.49
N PHE A 16 4.16 9.90 26.55
CA PHE A 16 3.16 9.97 25.49
C PHE A 16 1.86 10.55 26.01
N ASP A 17 1.11 11.23 25.14
CA ASP A 17 -0.25 11.62 25.47
C ASP A 17 -1.13 10.35 25.61
N SER A 18 -1.97 10.33 26.65
CA SER A 18 -2.95 9.28 26.97
C SER A 18 -3.79 8.80 25.78
N LYS A 19 -4.02 9.65 24.78
CA LYS A 19 -4.69 9.28 23.52
C LYS A 19 -3.95 8.22 22.69
N HIS A 20 -2.69 7.95 23.03
CA HIS A 20 -1.85 6.96 22.36
C HIS A 20 -1.67 5.67 23.18
N ALA A 21 -2.38 5.52 24.31
CA ALA A 21 -2.43 4.26 25.05
C ALA A 21 -2.81 3.08 24.14
N GLY A 22 -2.13 1.94 24.30
CA GLY A 22 -2.31 0.73 23.49
C GLY A 22 -1.66 0.79 22.10
N ARG A 23 -1.08 1.92 21.68
CA ARG A 23 -0.42 2.03 20.37
C ARG A 23 1.05 1.65 20.43
N ARG A 24 1.59 1.20 19.29
CA ARG A 24 3.02 0.95 19.11
C ARG A 24 3.78 2.28 19.02
N ALA A 25 4.84 2.38 19.81
CA ALA A 25 5.78 3.50 19.84
C ALA A 25 7.22 3.01 19.67
N ARG A 26 8.11 3.94 19.32
CA ARG A 26 9.54 3.70 19.20
C ARG A 26 10.27 4.58 20.21
N CYS A 27 11.18 3.99 20.99
CA CYS A 27 12.07 4.76 21.84
C CYS A 27 13.04 5.57 20.98
N LEU A 28 13.12 6.90 21.19
CA LEU A 28 14.00 7.78 20.44
C LEU A 28 15.49 7.57 20.81
N THR A 29 15.78 7.04 21.99
CA THR A 29 17.15 6.83 22.47
C THR A 29 17.77 5.51 21.99
N CYS A 30 17.01 4.41 21.98
CA CYS A 30 17.55 3.08 21.64
C CYS A 30 16.83 2.37 20.47
N GLY A 31 15.81 3.01 19.90
CA GLY A 31 15.06 2.48 18.76
C GLY A 31 14.10 1.34 19.09
N GLN A 32 13.98 0.90 20.35
CA GLN A 32 13.10 -0.21 20.74
C GLN A 32 11.62 0.09 20.43
N LYS A 33 10.96 -0.84 19.73
CA LYS A 33 9.49 -0.83 19.54
C LYS A 33 8.82 -1.35 20.82
N LEU A 34 7.78 -0.65 21.27
CA LEU A 34 7.08 -0.92 22.54
C LEU A 34 5.60 -0.51 22.43
N ILE A 35 4.72 -1.11 23.24
CA ILE A 35 3.32 -0.69 23.33
C ILE A 35 3.19 0.33 24.47
N ILE A 36 2.55 1.47 24.18
CA ILE A 36 2.31 2.52 25.18
C ILE A 36 1.33 1.96 26.22
N PRO A 37 1.70 1.89 27.51
CA PRO A 37 0.82 1.40 28.56
C PRO A 37 -0.37 2.33 28.75
N SER A 38 -1.48 1.82 29.30
CA SER A 38 -2.69 2.59 29.60
C SER A 38 -2.59 3.40 30.90
N GLU A 39 -1.60 3.11 31.75
CA GLU A 39 -1.34 3.81 33.01
C GLU A 39 0.13 4.20 33.11
N SER A 40 0.40 5.35 33.75
CA SER A 40 1.75 5.81 34.03
C SER A 40 2.51 4.82 34.92
N PHE A 41 3.80 4.64 34.64
CA PHE A 41 4.73 3.76 35.36
C PHE A 41 4.45 2.25 35.29
N LYS A 42 3.48 1.79 34.50
CA LYS A 42 3.40 0.36 34.14
C LYS A 42 4.57 -0.01 33.22
N LYS A 43 5.16 -1.19 33.44
CA LYS A 43 6.18 -1.74 32.53
C LYS A 43 5.55 -1.88 31.14
N PRO A 44 6.03 -1.15 30.11
CA PRO A 44 5.51 -1.30 28.77
C PRO A 44 5.81 -2.71 28.26
N GLU A 45 4.85 -3.32 27.57
CA GLU A 45 5.05 -4.60 26.93
C GLU A 45 6.08 -4.42 25.81
N LYS A 46 7.18 -5.19 25.91
CA LYS A 46 8.18 -5.24 24.84
C LYS A 46 7.49 -5.89 23.65
N VAL A 47 7.29 -5.12 22.58
CA VAL A 47 7.14 -5.75 21.27
C VAL A 47 8.45 -6.50 21.05
N ALA A 48 8.36 -7.82 20.89
CA ALA A 48 9.52 -8.65 20.63
C ALA A 48 10.37 -7.97 19.54
N PRO A 49 11.71 -7.98 19.65
CA PRO A 49 12.55 -7.55 18.53
C PRO A 49 12.02 -8.23 17.26
N GLU A 50 12.02 -7.46 16.17
CA GLU A 50 11.64 -7.96 14.84
C GLU A 50 12.23 -9.37 14.69
N PRO A 51 11.41 -10.40 14.43
CA PRO A 51 11.88 -11.77 14.44
C PRO A 51 13.15 -11.85 13.59
N GLU A 52 14.19 -12.50 14.13
CA GLU A 52 15.44 -12.69 13.39
C GLU A 52 15.08 -13.19 12.00
N ARG A 53 15.59 -12.48 10.98
CA ARG A 53 15.25 -12.73 9.58
C ARG A 53 15.45 -14.23 9.34
N PRO A 54 14.40 -14.98 8.96
CA PRO A 54 14.53 -16.43 8.80
C PRO A 54 15.60 -16.68 7.75
N ALA A 55 16.49 -17.64 8.00
CA ALA A 55 17.58 -17.96 7.07
C ALA A 55 17.04 -18.51 5.73
N GLU A 56 15.84 -19.07 5.76
CA GLU A 56 15.18 -19.73 4.63
C GLU A 56 13.75 -19.20 4.43
N PRO A 57 13.21 -19.25 3.20
CA PRO A 57 11.85 -18.83 2.93
C PRO A 57 10.83 -19.74 3.62
N VAL A 58 9.83 -19.12 4.25
CA VAL A 58 8.73 -19.85 4.90
C VAL A 58 7.80 -20.39 3.81
N PRO A 59 7.43 -21.69 3.83
CA PRO A 59 6.47 -22.24 2.87
C PRO A 59 5.04 -21.76 3.17
N GLY A 60 4.17 -21.78 2.15
CA GLY A 60 2.73 -21.49 2.33
C GLY A 60 2.21 -20.22 1.66
N PHE A 61 3.07 -19.47 0.96
CA PHE A 61 2.71 -18.21 0.29
C PHE A 61 1.40 -18.29 -0.53
N TYR A 62 1.27 -19.24 -1.45
CA TYR A 62 0.07 -19.33 -2.31
C TYR A 62 -1.21 -19.68 -1.55
N ARG A 63 -1.10 -20.52 -0.51
CA ARG A 63 -2.23 -20.82 0.37
C ARG A 63 -2.66 -19.56 1.12
N ALA A 64 -1.70 -18.78 1.63
CA ALA A 64 -1.97 -17.52 2.30
C ALA A 64 -2.65 -16.50 1.35
N VAL A 65 -2.14 -16.37 0.12
CA VAL A 65 -2.66 -15.42 -0.88
C VAL A 65 -4.04 -15.78 -1.41
N PHE A 66 -4.34 -17.05 -1.68
CA PHE A 66 -5.60 -17.43 -2.33
C PHE A 66 -6.65 -17.99 -1.37
N VAL A 67 -6.23 -18.68 -0.31
CA VAL A 67 -7.15 -19.33 0.64
C VAL A 67 -7.36 -18.43 1.86
N ASP A 68 -6.28 -18.03 2.54
CA ASP A 68 -6.41 -17.28 3.80
C ASP A 68 -6.82 -15.81 3.59
N ASN A 69 -6.64 -15.26 2.38
CA ASN A 69 -7.22 -13.96 2.00
C ASN A 69 -8.74 -13.95 1.99
N SER A 70 -9.40 -15.04 1.59
CA SER A 70 -10.86 -15.10 1.56
C SER A 70 -11.47 -14.98 2.96
N LYS A 71 -10.78 -15.51 3.98
CA LYS A 71 -11.21 -15.47 5.39
C LYS A 71 -11.31 -14.04 5.93
N LEU A 72 -10.53 -13.12 5.37
CA LEU A 72 -10.52 -11.71 5.77
C LEU A 72 -11.90 -11.06 5.63
N PHE A 73 -12.65 -11.45 4.60
CA PHE A 73 -13.99 -10.90 4.29
C PHE A 73 -15.10 -11.52 5.13
N VAL A 74 -14.81 -12.62 5.84
CA VAL A 74 -15.76 -13.36 6.68
C VAL A 74 -15.54 -13.05 8.17
N ASP A 75 -14.33 -12.65 8.57
CA ASP A 75 -14.02 -12.34 9.96
C ASP A 75 -14.78 -11.08 10.45
N PRO A 76 -15.59 -11.17 11.52
CA PRO A 76 -16.34 -10.03 12.05
C PRO A 76 -15.43 -8.89 12.54
N LYS A 77 -14.17 -9.16 12.89
CA LYS A 77 -13.22 -8.11 13.31
C LYS A 77 -12.92 -7.12 12.18
N ASN A 78 -13.01 -7.57 10.93
CA ASN A 78 -12.73 -6.77 9.74
C ASN A 78 -13.97 -6.05 9.19
N ALA A 79 -15.16 -6.35 9.72
CA ALA A 79 -16.43 -5.86 9.17
C ALA A 79 -16.52 -4.33 9.16
N THR A 80 -16.05 -3.66 10.22
CA THR A 80 -16.04 -2.20 10.31
C THR A 80 -15.21 -1.56 9.21
N THR A 81 -14.00 -2.09 8.98
CA THR A 81 -13.10 -1.60 7.95
C THR A 81 -13.63 -1.86 6.55
N LEU A 82 -14.21 -3.04 6.30
CA LEU A 82 -14.83 -3.37 5.01
C LEU A 82 -16.04 -2.48 4.70
N VAL A 83 -16.94 -2.27 5.67
CA VAL A 83 -18.09 -1.38 5.52
C VAL A 83 -17.65 0.04 5.19
N PHE A 84 -16.58 0.52 5.82
CA PHE A 84 -16.05 1.84 5.52
C PHE A 84 -15.45 1.93 4.11
N VAL A 85 -14.67 0.92 3.66
CA VAL A 85 -14.16 0.87 2.28
C VAL A 85 -15.31 0.90 1.28
N VAL A 86 -16.38 0.11 1.52
CA VAL A 86 -17.60 0.14 0.71
C VAL A 86 -18.23 1.53 0.71
N ALA A 87 -18.36 2.16 1.88
CA ALA A 87 -18.94 3.50 2.00
C ALA A 87 -18.13 4.55 1.23
N VAL A 88 -16.79 4.51 1.31
CA VAL A 88 -15.90 5.42 0.56
C VAL A 88 -16.03 5.22 -0.94
N VAL A 89 -16.10 3.98 -1.41
CA VAL A 89 -16.29 3.67 -2.84
C VAL A 89 -17.64 4.16 -3.33
N CYS A 90 -18.72 3.88 -2.58
CA CYS A 90 -20.06 4.37 -2.89
C CYS A 90 -20.11 5.89 -2.92
N PHE A 91 -19.52 6.55 -1.92
CA PHE A 91 -19.46 8.01 -1.82
C PHE A 91 -18.80 8.62 -3.06
N ARG A 92 -17.62 8.11 -3.45
CA ARG A 92 -16.95 8.53 -4.68
C ARG A 92 -17.78 8.26 -5.93
N PHE A 93 -18.37 7.07 -6.03
CA PHE A 93 -19.15 6.66 -7.19
C PHE A 93 -20.33 7.60 -7.46
N PHE A 94 -21.08 7.98 -6.41
CA PHE A 94 -22.23 8.87 -6.55
C PHE A 94 -21.84 10.35 -6.68
N LEU A 95 -20.75 10.78 -6.04
CA LEU A 95 -20.28 12.19 -6.11
C LEU A 95 -19.48 12.52 -7.35
N ALA A 96 -19.17 11.54 -8.19
CA ALA A 96 -18.51 11.75 -9.47
C ALA A 96 -19.25 12.73 -10.40
N ARG A 97 -20.58 12.91 -10.20
CA ARG A 97 -21.42 13.86 -10.94
C ARG A 97 -21.60 15.22 -10.24
N GLY A 98 -20.93 15.44 -9.09
CA GLY A 98 -20.98 16.70 -8.36
C GLY A 98 -20.37 17.87 -9.14
N ALA A 99 -20.68 19.10 -8.73
CA ALA A 99 -20.24 20.32 -9.40
C ALA A 99 -18.71 20.42 -9.53
N CYS A 100 -18.24 20.81 -10.73
CA CYS A 100 -16.88 21.14 -11.19
C CYS A 100 -15.70 20.74 -10.26
N CYS A 101 -15.50 21.43 -9.14
CA CYS A 101 -14.34 21.22 -8.25
C CYS A 101 -14.54 20.08 -7.23
N LEU A 102 -15.78 19.79 -6.84
CA LEU A 102 -16.08 18.81 -5.78
C LEU A 102 -15.69 17.39 -6.21
N ASN A 103 -15.85 17.07 -7.49
CA ASN A 103 -15.44 15.76 -8.04
C ASN A 103 -13.92 15.54 -7.94
N HIS A 104 -13.12 16.55 -8.30
CA HIS A 104 -11.67 16.45 -8.21
C HIS A 104 -11.18 16.32 -6.76
N VAL A 105 -11.73 17.14 -5.84
CA VAL A 105 -11.38 17.08 -4.42
C VAL A 105 -11.76 15.73 -3.82
N THR A 106 -12.98 15.26 -4.05
CA THR A 106 -13.44 13.95 -3.53
C THR A 106 -12.62 12.80 -4.11
N THR A 107 -12.24 12.86 -5.39
CA THR A 107 -11.37 11.87 -6.02
C THR A 107 -9.98 11.82 -5.37
N ILE A 108 -9.34 12.98 -5.17
CA ILE A 108 -8.01 13.07 -4.55
C ILE A 108 -8.05 12.55 -3.11
N VAL A 109 -9.03 13.00 -2.33
CA VAL A 109 -9.18 12.59 -0.92
C VAL A 109 -9.46 11.09 -0.82
N THR A 110 -10.34 10.56 -1.67
CA THR A 110 -10.67 9.13 -1.68
C THR A 110 -9.45 8.28 -2.03
N TRP A 111 -8.72 8.63 -3.08
CA TRP A 111 -7.51 7.90 -3.45
C TRP A 111 -6.41 8.01 -2.40
N GLY A 112 -6.20 9.20 -1.84
CA GLY A 112 -5.21 9.40 -0.78
C GLY A 112 -5.52 8.51 0.44
N TRP A 113 -6.79 8.44 0.84
CA TRP A 113 -7.21 7.54 1.90
C TRP A 113 -7.05 6.06 1.54
N LEU A 114 -7.47 5.65 0.33
CA LEU A 114 -7.32 4.26 -0.14
C LEU A 114 -5.85 3.83 -0.22
N PHE A 115 -4.95 4.69 -0.71
CA PHE A 115 -3.52 4.40 -0.72
C PHE A 115 -2.96 4.31 0.70
N GLY A 116 -3.43 5.15 1.62
CA GLY A 116 -3.07 5.05 3.05
C GLY A 116 -3.52 3.73 3.65
N PHE A 117 -4.74 3.31 3.36
CA PHE A 117 -5.27 2.01 3.75
C PHE A 117 -4.42 0.87 3.19
N TYR A 118 -4.08 0.90 1.89
CA TYR A 118 -3.24 -0.09 1.23
C TYR A 118 -1.83 -0.21 1.82
N LEU A 119 -1.17 0.91 2.09
CA LEU A 119 0.13 0.91 2.75
C LEU A 119 0.07 0.28 4.15
N ASN A 120 -1.01 0.53 4.90
CA ASN A 120 -1.22 -0.10 6.21
C ASN A 120 -1.51 -1.60 6.10
N VAL A 121 -2.26 -2.04 5.09
CA VAL A 121 -2.48 -3.48 4.81
C VAL A 121 -1.16 -4.18 4.51
N ILE A 122 -0.29 -3.60 3.67
CA ILE A 122 1.05 -4.12 3.40
C ILE A 122 1.85 -4.24 4.71
N TYR A 123 1.87 -3.16 5.50
CA TYR A 123 2.63 -3.08 6.74
C TYR A 123 2.18 -4.11 7.79
N GLN A 124 0.88 -4.22 8.05
CA GLN A 124 0.36 -5.16 9.05
C GLN A 124 0.57 -6.61 8.62
N THR A 125 0.31 -6.91 7.35
CA THR A 125 0.52 -8.25 6.81
C THR A 125 1.99 -8.68 6.89
N ALA A 126 2.92 -7.76 6.67
CA ALA A 126 4.35 -8.02 6.77
C ALA A 126 4.80 -8.41 8.20
N PHE A 127 4.08 -7.94 9.22
CA PHE A 127 4.39 -8.16 10.64
C PHE A 127 3.44 -9.13 11.36
N ASP A 128 2.79 -10.03 10.60
CA ASP A 128 1.93 -11.10 11.12
C ASP A 128 0.66 -10.61 11.87
N ASP A 129 0.17 -9.40 11.53
CA ASP A 129 -1.18 -8.98 11.87
C ASP A 129 -2.11 -9.33 10.69
N ASP A 130 -2.86 -10.43 10.82
CA ASP A 130 -3.83 -10.90 9.82
C ASP A 130 -5.19 -10.16 9.87
N VAL A 131 -5.26 -9.06 10.64
CA VAL A 131 -6.45 -8.19 10.79
C VAL A 131 -6.29 -6.96 9.90
N LEU A 132 -7.39 -6.50 9.28
CA LEU A 132 -7.39 -5.25 8.54
C LEU A 132 -7.07 -4.05 9.45
N PRO A 133 -6.45 -2.98 8.91
CA PRO A 133 -6.10 -1.83 9.72
C PRO A 133 -7.35 -1.15 10.27
N GLU A 134 -7.29 -0.79 11.54
CA GLU A 134 -8.32 0.00 12.19
C GLU A 134 -8.37 1.40 11.57
N ILE A 135 -9.59 1.89 11.37
CA ILE A 135 -9.82 3.18 10.74
C ILE A 135 -9.79 4.27 11.79
N TYR A 136 -8.75 5.10 11.75
CA TYR A 136 -8.65 6.27 12.60
C TYR A 136 -9.13 7.52 11.87
N ILE A 137 -10.34 7.99 12.21
CA ILE A 137 -10.85 9.28 11.76
C ILE A 137 -10.29 10.35 12.71
N GLY A 138 -9.18 10.97 12.32
CA GLY A 138 -8.56 12.05 13.09
C GLY A 138 -9.33 13.37 13.01
N THR A 139 -8.73 14.45 13.55
CA THR A 139 -9.22 15.83 13.34
C THR A 139 -9.00 16.27 11.90
N LEU A 140 -9.77 17.26 11.40
CA LEU A 140 -9.78 17.70 10.00
C LEU A 140 -8.37 17.91 9.40
N GLY A 141 -7.47 18.57 10.15
CA GLY A 141 -6.08 18.78 9.71
C GLY A 141 -5.24 17.50 9.64
N THR A 142 -5.37 16.60 10.63
CA THR A 142 -4.71 15.29 10.57
C THR A 142 -5.26 14.43 9.42
N SER A 143 -6.55 14.51 9.12
CA SER A 143 -7.20 13.78 8.03
C SER A 143 -6.67 14.19 6.65
N VAL A 144 -6.40 15.49 6.44
CA VAL A 144 -5.77 15.97 5.20
C VAL A 144 -4.35 15.40 5.06
N TRP A 145 -3.57 15.42 6.13
CA TRP A 145 -2.22 14.83 6.12
C TRP A 145 -2.25 13.32 5.88
N TYR A 146 -3.20 12.62 6.51
CA TYR A 146 -3.43 11.18 6.31
C TYR A 146 -3.85 10.82 4.88
N ALA A 147 -4.43 11.75 4.10
CA ALA A 147 -4.74 11.53 2.70
C ALA A 147 -3.58 11.95 1.78
N ALA A 148 -2.93 13.09 2.05
CA ALA A 148 -1.87 13.63 1.20
C ALA A 148 -0.58 12.80 1.29
N TYR A 149 -0.17 12.39 2.50
CA TYR A 149 1.09 11.67 2.69
C TYR A 149 1.14 10.33 1.94
N PRO A 150 0.14 9.42 2.04
CA PRO A 150 0.13 8.18 1.27
C PRO A 150 0.13 8.41 -0.24
N LEU A 151 -0.60 9.42 -0.70
CA LEU A 151 -0.65 9.77 -2.13
C LEU A 151 0.73 10.21 -2.64
N LEU A 152 1.47 10.99 -1.83
CA LEU A 152 2.85 11.36 -2.13
C LEU A 152 3.79 10.16 -2.10
N ILE A 153 3.69 9.28 -1.10
CA ILE A 153 4.54 8.08 -1.05
C ILE A 153 4.29 7.17 -2.26
N PHE A 154 3.02 6.87 -2.56
CA PHE A 154 2.67 6.04 -3.72
C PHE A 154 3.17 6.67 -5.03
N GLY A 155 2.94 7.98 -5.19
CA GLY A 155 3.37 8.74 -6.37
C GLY A 155 4.89 8.84 -6.52
N LEU A 156 5.62 9.11 -5.43
CA LEU A 156 7.09 9.17 -5.43
C LEU A 156 7.71 7.80 -5.71
N THR A 157 7.17 6.74 -5.10
CA THR A 157 7.63 5.37 -5.35
C THR A 157 7.42 4.98 -6.82
N LEU A 158 6.25 5.29 -7.38
CA LEU A 158 5.97 5.04 -8.80
C LEU A 158 6.89 5.88 -9.70
N ALA A 159 7.01 7.17 -9.44
CA ALA A 159 7.86 8.08 -10.22
C ALA A 159 9.34 7.66 -10.19
N PHE A 160 9.83 7.18 -9.04
CA PHE A 160 11.21 6.70 -8.90
C PHE A 160 11.46 5.46 -9.77
N VAL A 161 10.53 4.51 -9.74
CA VAL A 161 10.66 3.25 -10.48
C VAL A 161 10.46 3.46 -12.00
N GLU A 162 9.63 4.43 -12.38
CA GLU A 162 9.40 4.84 -13.78
C GLU A 162 10.42 5.86 -14.30
N LEU A 163 11.38 6.29 -13.49
CA LEU A 163 12.39 7.29 -13.86
C LEU A 163 13.17 6.93 -15.15
N PRO A 164 13.60 5.66 -15.37
CA PRO A 164 14.23 5.28 -16.63
C PRO A 164 13.34 5.50 -17.85
N PHE A 165 12.03 5.26 -17.72
CA PHE A 165 11.06 5.50 -18.79
C PHE A 165 10.93 7.00 -19.09
N PHE A 166 10.81 7.85 -18.07
CA PHE A 166 10.72 9.30 -18.28
C PHE A 166 12.00 9.89 -18.90
N ILE A 167 13.18 9.42 -18.49
CA ILE A 167 14.45 9.82 -19.12
C ILE A 167 14.48 9.38 -20.58
N ALA A 168 14.13 8.13 -20.88
CA ALA A 168 14.11 7.62 -22.25
C ALA A 168 13.13 8.40 -23.13
N LEU A 169 11.92 8.69 -22.62
CA LEU A 169 10.91 9.48 -23.32
C LEU A 169 11.40 10.91 -23.62
N TRP A 170 12.04 11.55 -22.65
CA TRP A 170 12.59 12.89 -22.82
C TRP A 170 13.68 12.93 -23.90
N LEU A 171 14.54 11.92 -23.97
CA LEU A 171 15.60 11.83 -24.99
C LEU A 171 15.10 11.64 -26.41
N VAL A 172 13.93 11.01 -26.60
CA VAL A 172 13.38 10.67 -27.92
C VAL A 172 12.18 11.53 -28.33
N GLN A 173 11.88 12.58 -27.54
CA GLN A 173 10.71 13.42 -27.75
C GLN A 173 10.73 14.13 -29.12
N ASP A 174 11.92 14.50 -29.59
CA ASP A 174 12.12 15.14 -30.91
C ASP A 174 11.86 14.21 -32.10
N TRP A 175 11.75 12.90 -31.87
CA TRP A 175 11.50 11.90 -32.91
C TRP A 175 10.00 11.66 -33.15
N GLY A 176 9.13 12.51 -32.59
CA GLY A 176 7.67 12.40 -32.70
C GLY A 176 7.05 11.35 -31.77
N VAL A 177 7.83 10.83 -30.82
CA VAL A 177 7.33 9.91 -29.78
C VAL A 177 6.58 10.73 -28.73
N THR A 178 5.36 10.30 -28.40
CA THR A 178 4.48 10.98 -27.43
C THR A 178 3.82 9.96 -26.50
N MET A 179 3.29 10.44 -25.37
CA MET A 179 2.57 9.60 -24.40
C MET A 179 1.31 8.93 -25.00
N SER A 180 0.77 9.43 -26.11
CA SER A 180 -0.41 8.83 -26.77
C SER A 180 -0.05 7.73 -27.75
N ASN A 181 1.14 7.76 -28.36
CA ASN A 181 1.52 6.82 -29.43
C ASN A 181 2.49 5.72 -28.98
N PHE A 182 3.09 5.83 -27.78
CA PHE A 182 4.16 4.91 -27.40
C PHE A 182 3.71 3.44 -27.23
N PHE A 183 2.45 3.19 -26.86
CA PHE A 183 1.90 1.83 -26.71
C PHE A 183 1.41 1.22 -28.03
N SER A 184 1.00 2.04 -29.00
CA SER A 184 0.37 1.59 -30.25
C SER A 184 1.36 1.39 -31.41
N SER A 185 2.53 2.01 -31.32
CA SER A 185 3.53 2.01 -32.39
C SER A 185 4.52 0.86 -32.24
N VAL A 186 5.00 0.33 -33.37
CA VAL A 186 5.98 -0.75 -33.42
C VAL A 186 7.28 -0.21 -34.04
N GLY A 187 8.35 -0.24 -33.27
CA GLY A 187 9.69 0.19 -33.69
C GLY A 187 10.70 0.03 -32.55
N PRO A 188 12.02 0.04 -32.83
CA PRO A 188 13.03 -0.26 -31.82
C PRO A 188 12.99 0.71 -30.63
N VAL A 189 12.74 2.00 -30.91
CA VAL A 189 12.60 3.05 -29.88
C VAL A 189 11.34 2.84 -29.05
N TYR A 190 10.21 2.56 -29.70
CA TYR A 190 8.94 2.28 -29.03
C TYR A 190 9.03 1.04 -28.14
N LEU A 191 9.66 -0.03 -28.62
CA LEU A 191 9.90 -1.26 -27.86
C LEU A 191 10.78 -1.01 -26.64
N LEU A 192 11.84 -0.19 -26.77
CA LEU A 192 12.68 0.20 -25.64
C LEU A 192 11.88 0.96 -24.58
N LEU A 193 11.05 1.94 -24.99
CA LEU A 193 10.19 2.69 -24.06
C LEU A 193 9.16 1.80 -23.37
N GLN A 194 8.48 0.92 -24.13
CA GLN A 194 7.53 -0.04 -23.59
C GLN A 194 8.21 -0.98 -22.59
N PHE A 195 9.43 -1.45 -22.90
CA PHE A 195 10.21 -2.26 -21.99
C PHE A 195 10.56 -1.49 -20.70
N CYS A 196 11.03 -0.25 -20.78
CA CYS A 196 11.31 0.57 -19.61
C CYS A 196 10.08 0.80 -18.73
N PHE A 197 8.93 1.08 -19.35
CA PHE A 197 7.66 1.27 -18.65
C PHE A 197 7.20 -0.02 -17.95
N LEU A 198 7.22 -1.15 -18.66
CA LEU A 198 6.82 -2.44 -18.09
C LEU A 198 7.78 -2.90 -16.99
N LEU A 199 9.08 -2.64 -17.15
CA LEU A 199 10.08 -2.93 -16.13
C LEU A 199 9.83 -2.11 -14.86
N GLY A 200 9.46 -0.83 -15.01
CA GLY A 200 9.05 0.02 -13.90
C GLY A 200 7.87 -0.58 -13.13
N LEU A 201 6.75 -0.79 -13.81
CA LEU A 201 5.56 -1.41 -13.22
C LEU A 201 5.85 -2.79 -12.58
N PHE A 202 6.76 -3.57 -13.16
CA PHE A 202 7.17 -4.86 -12.64
C PHE A 202 7.96 -4.76 -11.32
N LEU A 203 8.78 -3.72 -11.15
CA LEU A 203 9.54 -3.48 -9.91
C LEU A 203 8.70 -2.80 -8.81
N PHE A 204 7.56 -2.23 -9.17
CA PHE A 204 6.72 -1.46 -8.26
C PHE A 204 6.30 -2.22 -6.98
N PRO A 205 5.90 -3.52 -7.00
CA PRO A 205 5.57 -4.25 -5.78
C PRO A 205 6.71 -4.30 -4.75
N SER A 206 7.95 -4.49 -5.20
CA SER A 206 9.12 -4.46 -4.32
C SER A 206 9.35 -3.06 -3.77
N ALA A 207 9.19 -2.03 -4.59
CA ALA A 207 9.42 -0.64 -4.21
C ALA A 207 8.37 -0.11 -3.23
N ILE A 208 7.09 -0.45 -3.43
CA ILE A 208 6.05 -0.06 -2.48
C ILE A 208 6.20 -0.81 -1.16
N LEU A 209 6.67 -2.06 -1.20
CA LEU A 209 7.00 -2.81 0.01
C LEU A 209 8.15 -2.20 0.80
N THR A 210 9.25 -1.81 0.13
CA THR A 210 10.40 -1.16 0.80
C THR A 210 10.01 0.16 1.44
N THR A 211 9.18 0.96 0.78
CA THR A 211 8.69 2.23 1.34
C THR A 211 7.66 2.02 2.47
N ALA A 212 6.77 1.03 2.36
CA ALA A 212 5.77 0.75 3.39
C ALA A 212 6.38 0.18 4.68
N VAL A 213 7.32 -0.76 4.56
CA VAL A 213 7.89 -1.51 5.70
C VAL A 213 9.22 -0.89 6.15
N GLY A 214 10.13 -0.63 5.21
CA GLY A 214 11.45 -0.05 5.48
C GLY A 214 11.39 1.43 5.92
N LYS A 215 10.31 2.14 5.56
CA LYS A 215 10.01 3.54 5.96
C LYS A 215 11.10 4.56 5.63
N ASP A 216 12.01 4.21 4.73
CA ASP A 216 13.08 5.09 4.28
C ASP A 216 13.18 5.03 2.76
N ILE A 217 13.02 6.19 2.12
CA ILE A 217 13.11 6.36 0.67
C ILE A 217 14.55 6.06 0.20
N ALA A 218 15.55 6.20 1.06
CA ALA A 218 16.94 5.82 0.76
C ALA A 218 17.11 4.31 0.49
N LEU A 219 16.12 3.47 0.88
CA LEU A 219 16.10 2.04 0.60
C LEU A 219 15.63 1.70 -0.82
N LEU A 220 15.20 2.69 -1.62
CA LEU A 220 14.92 2.54 -3.06
C LEU A 220 16.23 2.43 -3.87
N ARG A 221 17.17 1.59 -3.45
CA ARG A 221 18.32 1.23 -4.27
C ARG A 221 17.93 0.15 -5.28
N PRO A 222 18.32 0.27 -6.56
CA PRO A 222 18.05 -0.76 -7.57
C PRO A 222 18.45 -2.18 -7.12
N ASP A 223 19.60 -2.31 -6.43
CA ASP A 223 20.10 -3.58 -5.91
C ASP A 223 19.18 -4.23 -4.86
N TYR A 224 18.40 -3.44 -4.13
CA TYR A 224 17.47 -3.94 -3.10
C TYR A 224 16.13 -4.32 -3.71
N LEU A 225 15.75 -3.68 -4.82
CA LEU A 225 14.52 -3.99 -5.55
C LEU A 225 14.66 -5.25 -6.41
N LEU A 226 15.85 -5.49 -6.98
CA LEU A 226 16.12 -6.63 -7.85
C LEU A 226 16.39 -7.94 -7.08
N ALA A 227 16.92 -7.87 -5.85
CA ALA A 227 17.18 -9.06 -5.04
C ALA A 227 15.94 -9.97 -4.84
N PRO A 228 14.77 -9.48 -4.38
CA PRO A 228 13.57 -10.30 -4.25
C PRO A 228 13.03 -10.79 -5.59
N VAL A 229 13.22 -10.02 -6.67
CA VAL A 229 12.80 -10.44 -8.02
C VAL A 229 13.56 -11.69 -8.48
N MET A 230 14.86 -11.75 -8.22
CA MET A 230 15.71 -12.87 -8.63
C MET A 230 15.51 -14.11 -7.75
N HIS A 231 15.38 -13.92 -6.44
CA HIS A 231 15.29 -15.03 -5.49
C HIS A 231 13.87 -15.53 -5.22
N ALA A 232 12.86 -14.67 -5.37
CA ALA A 232 11.45 -14.98 -5.15
C ALA A 232 10.60 -14.61 -6.38
N PHE A 233 11.06 -15.02 -7.57
CA PHE A 233 10.46 -14.65 -8.85
C PHE A 233 8.96 -14.99 -8.95
N ALA A 234 8.56 -16.23 -8.65
CA ALA A 234 7.17 -16.65 -8.81
C ALA A 234 6.20 -15.94 -7.83
N PRO A 235 6.51 -15.80 -6.52
CA PRO A 235 5.76 -14.94 -5.61
C PRO A 235 5.68 -13.48 -6.05
N HIS A 236 6.78 -12.93 -6.57
CA HIS A 236 6.83 -11.56 -7.07
C HIS A 236 5.92 -11.35 -8.29
N VAL A 237 5.99 -12.25 -9.28
CA VAL A 237 5.09 -12.24 -10.44
C VAL A 237 3.62 -12.31 -10.01
N THR A 238 3.30 -13.09 -8.98
CA THR A 238 1.93 -13.16 -8.44
C THR A 238 1.46 -11.80 -7.94
N CYS A 239 2.32 -11.05 -7.24
CA CYS A 239 2.01 -9.70 -6.78
C CYS A 239 1.78 -8.74 -7.97
N VAL A 240 2.64 -8.81 -8.99
CA VAL A 240 2.52 -7.99 -10.21
C VAL A 240 1.20 -8.30 -10.94
N VAL A 241 0.85 -9.58 -11.12
CA VAL A 241 -0.38 -10.01 -11.81
C VAL A 241 -1.62 -9.54 -11.06
N LEU A 242 -1.66 -9.67 -9.72
CA LEU A 242 -2.79 -9.19 -8.92
C LEU A 242 -2.95 -7.67 -8.99
N LEU A 243 -1.83 -6.93 -8.95
CA LEU A 243 -1.85 -5.47 -9.07
C LEU A 243 -2.27 -5.04 -10.49
N ALA A 244 -1.75 -5.69 -11.52
CA ALA A 244 -2.13 -5.45 -12.90
C ALA A 244 -3.61 -5.76 -13.14
N ALA A 245 -4.15 -6.82 -12.54
CA ALA A 245 -5.57 -7.14 -12.58
C ALA A 245 -6.42 -6.05 -11.90
N ALA A 246 -6.00 -5.53 -10.74
CA ALA A 246 -6.67 -4.41 -10.08
C ALA A 246 -6.68 -3.15 -10.96
N CYS A 247 -5.54 -2.80 -11.56
CA CYS A 247 -5.41 -1.67 -12.47
C CYS A 247 -6.27 -1.85 -13.74
N PHE A 248 -6.27 -3.04 -14.33
CA PHE A 248 -7.08 -3.35 -15.50
C PHE A 248 -8.58 -3.25 -15.18
N LEU A 249 -9.04 -3.83 -14.07
CA LEU A 249 -10.44 -3.67 -13.64
C LEU A 249 -10.79 -2.20 -13.39
N GLN A 250 -9.86 -1.42 -12.84
CA GLN A 250 -10.06 0.01 -12.60
C GLN A 250 -10.23 0.83 -13.89
N THR A 251 -9.59 0.45 -15.00
CA THR A 251 -9.80 1.13 -16.29
C THR A 251 -11.16 0.81 -16.92
N GLN A 252 -11.73 -0.35 -16.59
CA GLN A 252 -13.09 -0.73 -17.00
C GLN A 252 -14.18 -0.15 -16.09
N ALA A 253 -13.81 0.27 -14.87
CA ALA A 253 -14.75 0.77 -13.87
C ALA A 253 -15.29 2.18 -14.24
N GLY A 254 -16.53 2.23 -14.72
CA GLY A 254 -17.27 3.47 -14.94
C GLY A 254 -17.73 4.13 -13.64
N GLN A 255 -17.98 5.45 -13.69
CA GLN A 255 -18.60 6.21 -12.59
C GLN A 255 -20.11 6.36 -12.80
N TYR A 256 -20.83 6.93 -11.84
CA TYR A 256 -22.28 7.12 -11.96
C TYR A 256 -22.65 8.06 -13.12
N THR A 257 -23.31 7.52 -14.15
CA THR A 257 -23.77 8.26 -15.34
C THR A 257 -25.25 8.63 -15.28
N GLY A 258 -26.01 8.15 -14.28
CA GLY A 258 -27.47 8.26 -14.22
C GLY A 258 -28.19 7.46 -15.32
N ALA A 259 -27.53 6.43 -15.86
CA ALA A 259 -28.10 5.47 -16.80
C ALA A 259 -29.08 4.50 -16.11
N HIS A 260 -29.59 3.52 -16.87
CA HIS A 260 -30.51 2.48 -16.39
C HIS A 260 -29.99 1.83 -15.07
N PRO A 261 -30.88 1.50 -14.10
CA PRO A 261 -30.48 1.01 -12.77
C PRO A 261 -29.57 -0.22 -12.80
N ILE A 262 -29.78 -1.13 -13.76
CA ILE A 262 -28.94 -2.33 -13.95
C ILE A 262 -27.49 -1.95 -14.30
N ALA A 263 -27.31 -0.99 -15.21
CA ALA A 263 -25.97 -0.53 -15.59
C ALA A 263 -25.27 0.17 -14.42
N THR A 264 -26.02 0.93 -13.63
CA THR A 264 -25.50 1.59 -12.43
C THR A 264 -25.06 0.57 -11.37
N ALA A 265 -25.88 -0.47 -11.13
CA ALA A 265 -25.53 -1.56 -10.23
C ALA A 265 -24.27 -2.31 -10.70
N LEU A 266 -24.15 -2.57 -12.00
CA LEU A 266 -22.97 -3.24 -12.58
C LEU A 266 -21.70 -2.39 -12.41
N TYR A 267 -21.76 -1.09 -12.68
CA TYR A 267 -20.60 -0.21 -12.48
C TYR A 267 -20.22 -0.11 -11.01
N LEU A 268 -21.18 -0.02 -10.08
CA LEU A 268 -20.89 -0.02 -8.66
C LEU A 268 -20.25 -1.34 -8.21
N ALA A 269 -20.80 -2.48 -8.66
CA ALA A 269 -20.23 -3.79 -8.38
C ALA A 269 -18.78 -3.92 -8.90
N LEU A 270 -18.49 -3.38 -10.08
CA LEU A 270 -17.14 -3.37 -10.64
C LEU A 270 -16.20 -2.49 -9.82
N ASN A 271 -16.63 -1.30 -9.36
CA ASN A 271 -15.81 -0.45 -8.49
C ASN A 271 -15.51 -1.14 -7.13
N LEU A 272 -16.48 -1.88 -6.58
CA LEU A 272 -16.27 -2.68 -5.36
C LEU A 272 -15.30 -3.84 -5.61
N LEU A 273 -15.46 -4.55 -6.73
CA LEU A 273 -14.57 -5.64 -7.12
C LEU A 273 -13.13 -5.16 -7.28
N VAL A 274 -12.91 -3.96 -7.84
CA VAL A 274 -11.57 -3.35 -7.92
C VAL A 274 -10.94 -3.23 -6.53
N GLN A 275 -11.69 -2.79 -5.51
CA GLN A 275 -11.14 -2.68 -4.16
C GLN A 275 -10.84 -4.05 -3.55
N VAL A 276 -11.67 -5.06 -3.79
CA VAL A 276 -11.41 -6.43 -3.34
C VAL A 276 -10.10 -6.94 -3.94
N VAL A 277 -9.92 -6.83 -5.26
CA VAL A 277 -8.70 -7.29 -5.93
C VAL A 277 -7.48 -6.46 -5.50
N ALA A 278 -7.64 -5.15 -5.29
CA ALA A 278 -6.58 -4.30 -4.75
C ALA A 278 -6.16 -4.73 -3.34
N ILE A 279 -7.09 -5.02 -2.42
CA ILE A 279 -6.78 -5.53 -1.09
C ILE A 279 -6.00 -6.84 -1.17
N PHE A 280 -6.42 -7.77 -2.04
CA PHE A 280 -5.70 -9.01 -2.30
C PHE A 280 -4.26 -8.75 -2.79
N ALA A 281 -4.08 -7.81 -3.73
CA ALA A 281 -2.76 -7.44 -4.24
C ALA A 281 -1.86 -6.86 -3.15
N MET A 282 -2.37 -5.92 -2.34
CA MET A 282 -1.61 -5.29 -1.25
C MET A 282 -1.23 -6.30 -0.16
N ARG A 283 -2.15 -7.22 0.18
CA ARG A 283 -1.86 -8.30 1.11
C ARG A 283 -0.85 -9.29 0.53
N ALA A 284 -0.92 -9.64 -0.75
CA ALA A 284 0.09 -10.47 -1.39
C ALA A 284 1.50 -9.83 -1.31
N ILE A 285 1.60 -8.51 -1.49
CA ILE A 285 2.84 -7.76 -1.33
C ILE A 285 3.37 -7.83 0.12
N GLY A 286 2.51 -7.69 1.13
CA GLY A 286 2.92 -7.89 2.53
C GLY A 286 3.34 -9.33 2.83
N LEU A 287 2.62 -10.32 2.28
CA LEU A 287 2.94 -11.75 2.42
C LEU A 287 4.24 -12.13 1.73
N LEU A 288 4.65 -11.41 0.68
CA LEU A 288 5.95 -11.57 0.03
C LEU A 288 7.06 -11.31 1.03
N TYR A 289 6.97 -10.22 1.80
CA TYR A 289 7.93 -9.96 2.89
C TYR A 289 7.85 -11.04 3.97
N ARG A 290 6.64 -11.39 4.43
CA ARG A 290 6.46 -12.39 5.50
C ARG A 290 7.14 -13.74 5.18
N HIS A 291 6.99 -14.23 3.96
CA HIS A 291 7.52 -15.55 3.57
C HIS A 291 8.95 -15.48 3.02
N TYR A 292 9.34 -14.35 2.43
CA TYR A 292 10.64 -14.19 1.74
C TYR A 292 11.48 -13.05 2.33
N ALA A 293 11.32 -12.75 3.62
CA ALA A 293 12.10 -11.73 4.33
C ALA A 293 13.61 -11.93 4.13
N CYS A 294 14.07 -13.19 4.03
CA CYS A 294 15.43 -13.60 3.73
C CYS A 294 16.01 -12.97 2.44
N CYS A 295 15.16 -12.74 1.43
CA CYS A 295 15.56 -12.18 0.15
C CYS A 295 15.74 -10.64 0.18
N PHE A 296 15.24 -9.97 1.22
CA PHE A 296 15.38 -8.53 1.39
C PHE A 296 16.67 -8.21 2.16
N LYS A 297 17.42 -7.22 1.67
CA LYS A 297 18.71 -6.83 2.26
C LYS A 297 18.59 -5.87 3.46
N TRP A 298 17.40 -5.32 3.71
CA TRP A 298 17.12 -4.35 4.76
C TRP A 298 16.27 -4.94 5.88
#